data_AF-A0A4Q0VNF8-F1
#
_entry.id   AF-A0A4Q0VNF8-F1
#
_cell.length_a   1.000
_cell.length_b   1.000
_cell.length_c   1.000
_cell.angle_alpha   90.00
_cell.angle_beta   90.00
_cell.angle_gamma   90.00
#
_symmetry.space_group_name_H-M   'P 1'
#
loop_
_entity.id
_entity.type
_entity.pdbx_description
1 polymer ?
#
loop_
_entity_poly.entity_id
_entity_poly.type
_entity_poly.pdbx_seq_one_letter_code
_entity_poly.pdbx_strand_id
1 'polypeptide(L)'
;MYPVDYDSLWKDVIEDFFEDFVLFFAPALYENIDVSKGFEFLEQELTQLVKETETNKKLMDKLVKVYLKDGKDQWILIHIEVQGDRQKTFAKRMFQYFYRTLDKYDRSIYAIAIFTDANKQFNPNQFQYKFFETELSYSYKTYKIIDQDEETLEKSVNPFALAILAGVYVVRSKKKLDQTYQYKIKLARLLLSKEWTKEHIDKLFRFIDGILRLDEDLGLKFKLELDELLEKKGGTDMGLTWDKTNLAEIYWNKGKAEGKAEGKAEGKIDIAKQMLLKGYPITDIHELTGVPVTEIEKMKDQES
;
A
#
# COMPACT_ATOMS: atom_id res chain seq x y z
N MET A 1 0.29 -5.07 -15.47
CA MET A 1 0.39 -4.49 -14.12
C MET A 1 0.00 -5.58 -13.12
N TYR A 2 0.85 -5.87 -12.13
CA TYR A 2 0.48 -6.81 -11.06
C TYR A 2 -0.70 -6.24 -10.25
N PRO A 3 -1.62 -7.08 -9.75
CA PRO A 3 -2.69 -6.61 -8.87
C PRO A 3 -2.10 -5.92 -7.64
N VAL A 4 -2.74 -4.83 -7.19
CA VAL A 4 -2.32 -4.09 -6.00
C VAL A 4 -2.59 -4.95 -4.77
N ASP A 5 -1.57 -5.17 -3.94
CA ASP A 5 -1.72 -5.80 -2.63
C ASP A 5 -2.17 -4.75 -1.61
N TYR A 6 -3.46 -4.40 -1.67
CA TYR A 6 -4.07 -3.41 -0.78
C TYR A 6 -3.92 -3.81 0.69
N ASP A 7 -3.96 -5.11 1.00
CA ASP A 7 -3.86 -5.64 2.35
C ASP A 7 -2.46 -5.39 2.91
N SER A 8 -1.40 -5.68 2.16
CA SER A 8 -0.04 -5.36 2.62
C SER A 8 0.18 -3.87 2.84
N LEU A 9 -0.36 -3.00 1.98
CA LEU A 9 -0.21 -1.55 2.13
C LEU A 9 -0.89 -1.02 3.40
N TRP A 10 -2.12 -1.45 3.65
CA TRP A 10 -2.85 -1.07 4.86
C TRP A 10 -2.19 -1.65 6.12
N LYS A 11 -1.53 -2.82 5.99
CA LYS A 11 -0.84 -3.46 7.10
C LYS A 11 0.36 -2.64 7.52
N ASP A 12 1.19 -2.29 6.54
CA ASP A 12 2.42 -1.54 6.74
C ASP A 12 2.10 -0.15 7.33
N VAL A 13 1.11 0.57 6.78
CA VAL A 13 0.75 1.92 7.30
C VAL A 13 0.18 1.87 8.71
N ILE A 14 -0.53 0.80 9.10
CA ILE A 14 -1.02 0.65 10.48
C ILE A 14 0.14 0.35 11.44
N GLU A 15 1.15 -0.43 11.04
CA GLU A 15 2.34 -0.64 11.88
C GLU A 15 3.12 0.65 12.06
N ASP A 16 3.37 1.34 10.94
CA ASP A 16 4.16 2.56 10.90
C ASP A 16 3.54 3.72 11.70
N PHE A 17 2.21 3.76 11.80
CA PHE A 17 1.44 4.83 12.44
C PHE A 17 0.46 4.30 13.50
N PHE A 18 0.81 3.24 14.22
CA PHE A 18 -0.13 2.60 15.15
C PHE A 18 -0.61 3.54 16.27
N GLU A 19 0.27 4.37 16.81
CA GLU A 19 -0.10 5.36 17.83
C GLU A 19 -1.15 6.35 17.29
N ASP A 20 -0.87 6.94 16.12
CA ASP A 20 -1.77 7.84 15.41
C ASP A 20 -3.09 7.16 15.03
N PHE A 21 -3.04 5.89 14.64
CA PHE A 21 -4.21 5.05 14.38
C PHE A 21 -5.12 4.98 15.59
N VAL A 22 -4.59 4.65 16.77
CA VAL A 22 -5.41 4.51 17.98
C VAL A 22 -5.96 5.86 18.41
N LEU A 23 -5.16 6.93 18.32
CA LEU A 23 -5.63 8.29 18.57
C LEU A 23 -6.78 8.70 17.63
N PHE A 24 -6.68 8.34 16.35
CA PHE A 24 -7.70 8.66 15.33
C PHE A 24 -9.00 7.88 15.55
N PHE A 25 -8.89 6.56 15.75
CA PHE A 25 -10.07 5.69 15.83
C PHE A 25 -10.64 5.54 17.23
N ALA A 26 -9.84 5.69 18.28
CA ALA A 26 -10.25 5.38 19.64
C ALA A 26 -9.64 6.37 20.64
N PRO A 27 -9.93 7.68 20.51
CA PRO A 27 -9.29 8.71 21.35
C PRO A 27 -9.46 8.46 22.86
N ALA A 28 -10.66 8.03 23.28
CA ALA A 28 -10.90 7.67 24.68
C ALA A 28 -10.08 6.45 25.15
N LEU A 29 -9.80 5.49 24.26
CA LEU A 29 -8.92 4.38 24.59
C LEU A 29 -7.46 4.84 24.65
N TYR A 30 -7.05 5.65 23.68
CA TYR A 30 -5.70 6.24 23.61
C TYR A 30 -5.32 6.98 24.89
N GLU A 31 -6.24 7.75 25.48
CA GLU A 31 -6.01 8.45 26.76
C GLU A 31 -5.57 7.52 27.90
N ASN A 32 -5.96 6.24 27.85
CA ASN A 32 -5.67 5.24 28.85
C ASN A 32 -4.44 4.36 28.51
N ILE A 33 -3.92 4.43 27.29
CA ILE A 33 -2.75 3.63 26.85
C ILE A 33 -1.44 4.29 27.32
N ASP A 34 -0.58 3.48 27.93
CA ASP A 34 0.79 3.84 28.27
C ASP A 34 1.71 3.61 27.05
N VAL A 35 1.77 4.61 26.18
CA VAL A 35 2.59 4.61 24.95
C VAL A 35 4.08 4.40 25.25
N SER A 36 4.56 4.80 26.44
CA SER A 36 5.97 4.70 26.81
C SER A 36 6.47 3.25 26.89
N LYS A 37 5.57 2.29 27.07
CA LYS A 37 5.87 0.85 27.08
C LYS A 37 5.91 0.21 25.68
N GLY A 38 5.57 0.98 24.65
CA GLY A 38 5.49 0.51 23.27
C GLY A 38 4.33 -0.46 23.01
N PHE A 39 4.35 -1.06 21.84
CA PHE A 39 3.30 -1.95 21.32
C PHE A 39 3.91 -3.26 20.83
N GLU A 40 3.18 -4.36 21.01
CA GLU A 40 3.61 -5.69 20.57
C GLU A 40 2.61 -6.26 19.54
N PHE A 41 3.06 -6.51 18.32
CA PHE A 41 2.23 -7.06 17.24
C PHE A 41 2.25 -8.61 17.27
N LEU A 42 1.08 -9.21 17.46
CA LEU A 42 0.86 -10.65 17.71
C LEU A 42 0.24 -11.37 16.50
N GLU A 43 0.71 -11.06 15.30
CA GLU A 43 0.11 -11.55 14.05
C GLU A 43 0.31 -13.04 13.83
N GLN A 44 1.47 -13.56 14.22
CA GLN A 44 1.80 -14.97 14.09
C GLN A 44 0.88 -15.81 14.98
N GLU A 45 0.63 -15.31 16.19
CA GLU A 45 -0.26 -15.89 17.17
C GLU A 45 -1.71 -15.86 16.71
N LEU A 46 -2.15 -14.75 16.12
CA LEU A 46 -3.48 -14.62 15.53
C LEU A 46 -3.67 -15.62 14.38
N THR A 47 -2.66 -15.74 13.52
CA THR A 47 -2.67 -16.71 12.41
C THR A 47 -2.79 -18.13 12.95
N GLN A 48 -2.04 -18.50 14.00
CA GLN A 48 -2.10 -19.82 14.62
C GLN A 48 -3.48 -20.13 15.22
N LEU A 49 -4.14 -19.14 15.82
CA LEU A 49 -5.48 -19.29 16.39
C LEU A 49 -6.53 -19.65 15.32
N VAL A 50 -6.32 -19.26 14.06
CA VAL A 50 -7.38 -19.30 13.03
C VAL A 50 -7.15 -20.27 11.88
N LYS A 51 -6.02 -20.99 11.92
CA LYS A 51 -5.65 -22.05 10.96
C LYS A 51 -6.70 -23.14 10.70
N GLU A 52 -7.68 -23.34 11.59
CA GLU A 52 -8.65 -24.43 11.46
C GLU A 52 -9.91 -24.09 10.64
N THR A 53 -10.18 -22.83 10.27
CA THR A 53 -11.54 -22.45 9.81
C THR A 53 -11.68 -21.88 8.40
N GLU A 54 -10.66 -21.34 7.73
CA GLU A 54 -10.79 -20.86 6.33
C GLU A 54 -9.52 -21.03 5.48
N THR A 55 -9.73 -21.45 4.23
CA THR A 55 -8.76 -21.49 3.13
C THR A 55 -8.22 -20.09 2.79
N ASN A 56 -6.92 -19.88 2.97
CA ASN A 56 -6.03 -19.03 2.14
C ASN A 56 -6.45 -17.59 1.75
N LYS A 57 -7.40 -16.95 2.44
CA LYS A 57 -7.64 -15.51 2.23
C LYS A 57 -6.75 -14.71 3.18
N LYS A 58 -5.76 -14.02 2.60
CA LYS A 58 -5.06 -12.88 3.20
C LYS A 58 -6.15 -11.91 3.67
N LEU A 59 -6.39 -11.87 4.96
CA LEU A 59 -7.17 -10.83 5.62
C LEU A 59 -6.16 -10.06 6.44
N MET A 60 -6.33 -8.75 6.45
CA MET A 60 -5.38 -7.87 7.09
C MET A 60 -5.71 -7.74 8.57
N ASP A 61 -5.50 -8.86 9.26
CA ASP A 61 -5.87 -9.00 10.66
C ASP A 61 -4.64 -8.67 11.50
N LYS A 62 -4.78 -7.65 12.35
CA LYS A 62 -3.76 -7.28 13.32
C LYS A 62 -4.30 -7.49 14.72
N LEU A 63 -3.47 -8.12 15.54
CA LEU A 63 -3.68 -8.20 16.98
C LEU A 63 -2.51 -7.48 17.63
N VAL A 64 -2.78 -6.42 18.39
CA VAL A 64 -1.74 -5.59 19.00
C VAL A 64 -1.96 -5.53 20.50
N LYS A 65 -0.93 -5.88 21.26
CA LYS A 65 -0.91 -5.76 22.71
C LYS A 65 -0.41 -4.37 23.10
N VAL A 66 -1.16 -3.73 24.00
CA VAL A 66 -0.88 -2.38 24.51
C VAL A 66 -1.03 -2.35 26.02
N TYR A 67 -0.25 -1.52 26.71
CA TYR A 67 -0.29 -1.39 28.16
C TYR A 67 -1.20 -0.24 28.58
N LEU A 68 -1.91 -0.38 29.70
CA LEU A 68 -2.73 0.70 30.27
C LEU A 68 -1.99 1.47 31.37
N LYS A 69 -2.34 2.75 31.54
CA LYS A 69 -1.79 3.64 32.58
C LYS A 69 -2.29 3.29 33.99
N ASP A 70 -3.54 2.83 34.10
CA ASP A 70 -4.23 2.68 35.39
C ASP A 70 -3.94 1.35 36.12
N GLY A 71 -3.18 0.45 35.49
CA GLY A 71 -2.63 -0.77 36.09
C GLY A 71 -3.66 -1.84 36.49
N LYS A 72 -4.98 -1.61 36.30
CA LYS A 72 -6.05 -2.56 36.65
C LYS A 72 -6.05 -3.77 35.71
N ASP A 73 -5.96 -3.51 34.41
CA ASP A 73 -5.58 -4.48 33.39
C ASP A 73 -4.17 -4.10 32.93
N GLN A 74 -3.14 -4.86 33.34
CA GLN A 74 -1.74 -4.52 33.02
C GLN A 74 -1.52 -4.26 31.52
N TRP A 75 -2.28 -4.94 30.67
CA TRP A 75 -2.30 -4.75 29.22
C TRP A 75 -3.61 -5.30 28.63
N ILE A 76 -3.96 -4.80 27.44
CA ILE A 76 -5.13 -5.22 26.65
C ILE A 76 -4.71 -5.58 25.22
N LEU A 77 -5.67 -6.07 24.45
CA LEU A 77 -5.50 -6.37 23.04
C LEU A 77 -6.36 -5.45 22.16
N ILE A 78 -5.80 -5.01 21.04
CA ILE A 78 -6.50 -4.29 19.98
C ILE A 78 -6.53 -5.20 18.75
N HIS A 79 -7.71 -5.69 18.40
CA HIS A 79 -7.97 -6.43 17.18
C HIS A 79 -8.44 -5.47 16.09
N ILE A 80 -7.66 -5.38 15.01
CA ILE A 80 -7.92 -4.52 13.86
C ILE A 80 -8.11 -5.41 12.64
N GLU A 81 -9.20 -5.19 11.93
CA GLU A 81 -9.51 -5.86 10.68
C GLU A 81 -9.79 -4.79 9.61
N VAL A 82 -9.06 -4.85 8.49
CA VAL A 82 -9.32 -3.98 7.33
C VAL A 82 -9.89 -4.82 6.20
N GLN A 83 -11.09 -4.48 5.74
CA GLN A 83 -11.87 -5.29 4.82
C GLN A 83 -12.29 -4.48 3.59
N GLY A 84 -11.76 -4.86 2.42
CA GLY A 84 -12.12 -4.25 1.12
C GLY A 84 -13.23 -4.97 0.35
N ASP A 85 -13.48 -6.25 0.63
CA ASP A 85 -14.51 -7.05 -0.04
C ASP A 85 -15.68 -7.41 0.88
N ARG A 86 -16.89 -7.49 0.33
CA ARG A 86 -18.06 -7.94 1.10
C ARG A 86 -17.96 -9.44 1.41
N GLN A 87 -18.11 -9.79 2.68
CA GLN A 87 -18.17 -11.18 3.12
C GLN A 87 -19.38 -11.38 4.05
N LYS A 88 -20.26 -12.33 3.71
CA LYS A 88 -21.47 -12.61 4.52
C LYS A 88 -21.12 -13.15 5.90
N THR A 89 -19.99 -13.85 6.01
CA THR A 89 -19.48 -14.44 7.25
C THR A 89 -18.65 -13.48 8.10
N PHE A 90 -18.48 -12.22 7.66
CA PHE A 90 -17.58 -11.25 8.31
C PHE A 90 -17.84 -11.09 9.82
N ALA A 91 -19.08 -10.80 10.22
CA ALA A 91 -19.42 -10.63 11.63
C ALA A 91 -19.16 -11.90 12.45
N LYS A 92 -19.45 -13.08 11.87
CA LYS A 92 -19.15 -14.36 12.49
C LYS A 92 -17.64 -14.55 12.67
N ARG A 93 -16.83 -14.19 11.67
CA ARG A 93 -15.36 -14.25 11.76
C ARG A 93 -14.82 -13.31 12.84
N MET A 94 -15.29 -12.07 12.88
CA MET A 94 -14.94 -11.12 13.95
C MET A 94 -15.25 -11.69 15.34
N PHE A 95 -16.40 -12.34 15.52
CA PHE A 95 -16.74 -13.03 16.76
C PHE A 95 -15.80 -14.22 17.06
N GLN A 96 -15.50 -15.06 16.06
CA GLN A 96 -14.60 -16.20 16.23
C GLN A 96 -13.18 -15.75 16.63
N TYR A 97 -12.67 -14.67 16.02
CA TYR A 97 -11.41 -14.05 16.42
C TYR A 97 -11.48 -13.58 17.87
N PHE A 98 -12.48 -12.77 18.21
CA PHE A 98 -12.67 -12.27 19.57
C PHE A 98 -12.68 -13.40 20.61
N TYR A 99 -13.50 -14.43 20.39
CA TYR A 99 -13.61 -15.56 21.31
C TYR A 99 -12.28 -16.32 21.46
N ARG A 100 -11.59 -16.63 20.37
CA ARG A 100 -10.32 -17.36 20.42
C ARG A 100 -9.20 -16.55 21.06
N THR A 101 -9.17 -15.24 20.81
CA THR A 101 -8.24 -14.33 21.45
C THR A 101 -8.53 -14.22 22.95
N LEU A 102 -9.81 -14.14 23.33
CA LEU A 102 -10.23 -14.10 24.73
C LEU A 102 -9.84 -15.39 25.46
N ASP A 103 -10.12 -16.54 24.86
CA ASP A 103 -9.80 -17.86 25.42
C ASP A 103 -8.27 -18.06 25.61
N LYS A 104 -7.46 -17.61 24.64
CA LYS A 104 -5.99 -17.75 24.72
C LYS A 104 -5.33 -16.81 25.72
N TYR A 105 -5.75 -15.55 25.78
CA TYR A 105 -5.03 -14.51 26.52
C TYR A 105 -5.71 -14.12 27.82
N ASP A 106 -7.01 -14.32 27.96
CA ASP A 106 -7.83 -13.91 29.10
C ASP A 106 -7.60 -12.43 29.46
N ARG A 107 -7.70 -11.56 28.44
CA ARG A 107 -7.54 -10.11 28.56
C ARG A 107 -8.66 -9.38 27.86
N SER A 108 -8.89 -8.14 28.29
CA SER A 108 -9.78 -7.20 27.63
C SER A 108 -9.34 -6.98 26.18
N ILE A 109 -10.31 -7.00 25.25
CA ILE A 109 -10.08 -6.85 23.81
C ILE A 109 -10.92 -5.69 23.27
N TYR A 110 -10.26 -4.74 22.63
CA TYR A 110 -10.89 -3.73 21.79
C TYR A 110 -10.88 -4.20 20.33
N ALA A 111 -12.05 -4.29 19.69
CA ALA A 111 -12.16 -4.73 18.30
C ALA A 111 -12.68 -3.60 17.40
N ILE A 112 -12.00 -3.41 16.26
CA ILE A 112 -12.38 -2.45 15.24
C ILE A 112 -12.27 -3.05 13.83
N ALA A 113 -13.30 -2.80 13.02
CA ALA A 113 -13.31 -3.12 11.60
C ALA A 113 -13.30 -1.83 10.75
N ILE A 114 -12.41 -1.75 9.77
CA ILE A 114 -12.34 -0.64 8.81
C ILE A 114 -12.76 -1.15 7.43
N PHE A 115 -13.85 -0.60 6.92
CA PHE A 115 -14.40 -1.00 5.63
C PHE A 115 -13.93 -0.04 4.54
N THR A 116 -13.20 -0.60 3.57
CA THR A 116 -12.58 0.16 2.46
C THR A 116 -13.32 0.01 1.13
N ASP A 117 -14.52 -0.58 1.15
CA ASP A 117 -15.34 -0.79 -0.04
C ASP A 117 -16.26 0.41 -0.38
N ALA A 118 -16.76 0.42 -1.62
CA ALA A 118 -17.64 1.46 -2.16
C ALA A 118 -19.10 1.37 -1.70
N ASN A 119 -19.52 0.29 -1.03
CA ASN A 119 -20.92 0.04 -0.69
C ASN A 119 -21.26 0.59 0.70
N LYS A 120 -21.93 1.74 0.72
CA LYS A 120 -22.40 2.39 1.94
C LYS A 120 -23.33 1.54 2.81
N GLN A 121 -24.06 0.58 2.23
CA GLN A 121 -25.00 -0.26 2.98
C GLN A 121 -24.32 -1.44 3.69
N PHE A 122 -23.10 -1.79 3.30
CA PHE A 122 -22.36 -2.85 3.96
C PHE A 122 -21.61 -2.30 5.17
N ASN A 123 -22.22 -2.44 6.35
CA ASN A 123 -21.63 -2.03 7.63
C ASN A 123 -21.98 -3.03 8.76
N PRO A 124 -21.52 -4.29 8.68
CA PRO A 124 -21.76 -5.25 9.75
C PRO A 124 -20.97 -4.83 10.99
N ASN A 125 -21.68 -4.50 12.07
CA ASN A 125 -21.12 -4.04 13.35
C ASN A 125 -21.44 -4.98 14.53
N GLN A 126 -22.16 -6.08 14.26
CA GLN A 126 -22.63 -7.01 15.27
C GLN A 126 -22.75 -8.42 14.70
N PHE A 127 -22.38 -9.41 15.51
CA PHE A 127 -22.75 -10.81 15.34
C PHE A 127 -23.83 -11.18 16.35
N GLN A 128 -24.90 -11.80 15.87
CA GLN A 128 -25.98 -12.31 16.70
C GLN A 128 -26.09 -13.83 16.49
N TYR A 129 -26.10 -14.56 17.59
CA TYR A 129 -26.40 -15.99 17.63
C TYR A 129 -27.66 -16.20 18.46
N LYS A 130 -28.60 -16.98 17.92
CA LYS A 130 -29.84 -17.34 18.59
C LYS A 130 -30.21 -18.78 18.24
N PHE A 131 -30.37 -19.61 19.25
CA PHE A 131 -30.81 -20.99 19.14
C PHE A 131 -31.63 -21.37 20.37
N PHE A 132 -32.95 -21.55 20.18
CA PHE A 132 -33.91 -21.68 21.28
C PHE A 132 -33.72 -20.56 22.33
N GLU A 133 -33.58 -20.90 23.62
CA GLU A 133 -33.37 -19.94 24.72
C GLU A 133 -31.90 -19.48 24.84
N THR A 134 -31.01 -19.92 23.95
CA THR A 134 -29.60 -19.52 23.96
C THR A 134 -29.38 -18.35 23.00
N GLU A 135 -28.96 -17.21 23.55
CA GLU A 135 -28.65 -16.00 22.79
C GLU A 135 -27.25 -15.47 23.12
N LEU A 136 -26.59 -14.93 22.09
CA LEU A 136 -25.31 -14.25 22.23
C LEU A 136 -25.28 -13.06 21.25
N SER A 137 -24.83 -11.93 21.76
CA SER A 137 -24.64 -10.71 20.99
C SER A 137 -23.20 -10.21 21.16
N TYR A 138 -22.48 -10.07 20.06
CA TYR A 138 -21.15 -9.50 20.02
C TYR A 138 -21.13 -8.26 19.12
N SER A 139 -20.77 -7.10 19.68
CA SER A 139 -20.69 -5.83 18.96
C SER A 139 -19.26 -5.30 18.96
N TYR A 140 -18.88 -4.63 17.88
CA TYR A 140 -17.53 -4.08 17.70
C TYR A 140 -17.59 -2.73 17.00
N LYS A 141 -16.51 -1.95 17.08
CA LYS A 141 -16.44 -0.66 16.40
C LYS A 141 -16.29 -0.88 14.89
N THR A 142 -16.99 -0.08 14.12
CA THR A 142 -16.85 -0.05 12.65
C THR A 142 -16.49 1.34 12.17
N TYR A 143 -15.64 1.43 11.16
CA TYR A 143 -15.33 2.67 10.47
C TYR A 143 -15.46 2.48 8.96
N LYS A 144 -16.34 3.25 8.33
CA LYS A 144 -16.62 3.15 6.90
C LYS A 144 -15.99 4.32 6.17
N ILE A 145 -14.93 4.08 5.39
CA ILE A 145 -14.16 5.18 4.80
C ILE A 145 -15.00 6.00 3.80
N ILE A 146 -15.89 5.37 3.05
CA ILE A 146 -16.69 6.06 2.01
C ILE A 146 -17.73 7.04 2.58
N ASP A 147 -18.02 6.96 3.88
CA ASP A 147 -18.93 7.86 4.59
C ASP A 147 -18.21 9.04 5.23
N GLN A 148 -16.88 9.10 5.12
CA GLN A 148 -16.09 10.14 5.75
C GLN A 148 -16.08 11.42 4.91
N ASP A 149 -16.06 12.54 5.63
CA ASP A 149 -15.97 13.86 5.06
C ASP A 149 -14.52 14.18 4.66
N GLU A 150 -14.35 14.63 3.42
CA GLU A 150 -13.04 14.92 2.85
C GLU A 150 -12.38 16.13 3.52
N GLU A 151 -13.15 17.20 3.75
CA GLU A 151 -12.64 18.44 4.33
C GLU A 151 -12.14 18.23 5.77
N THR A 152 -12.85 17.42 6.55
CA THR A 152 -12.46 17.02 7.89
C THR A 152 -11.14 16.25 7.89
N LEU A 153 -10.97 15.29 6.99
CA LEU A 153 -9.74 14.50 6.86
C LEU A 153 -8.55 15.37 6.43
N GLU A 154 -8.76 16.30 5.50
CA GLU A 154 -7.71 17.22 5.03
C GLU A 154 -7.21 18.16 6.12
N LYS A 155 -8.12 18.66 6.95
CA LYS A 155 -7.81 19.59 8.05
C LYS A 155 -7.20 18.90 9.27
N SER A 156 -7.30 17.58 9.37
CA SER A 156 -6.73 16.83 10.49
C SER A 156 -5.22 17.04 10.62
N VAL A 157 -4.75 17.15 11.85
CA VAL A 157 -3.33 17.16 12.20
C VAL A 157 -2.76 15.75 12.40
N ASN A 158 -3.63 14.76 12.60
CA ASN A 158 -3.25 13.36 12.77
C ASN A 158 -2.82 12.77 11.40
N PRO A 159 -1.59 12.24 11.27
CA PRO A 159 -1.07 11.62 10.04
C PRO A 159 -1.96 10.53 9.45
N PHE A 160 -2.60 9.71 10.30
CA PHE A 160 -3.45 8.61 9.87
C PHE A 160 -4.70 9.07 9.10
N ALA A 161 -5.15 10.32 9.31
CA ALA A 161 -6.23 10.89 8.52
C ALA A 161 -5.90 10.99 7.03
N LEU A 162 -4.62 11.21 6.68
CA LEU A 162 -4.19 11.24 5.28
C LEU A 162 -4.20 9.85 4.65
N ALA A 163 -3.85 8.81 5.43
CA ALA A 163 -3.98 7.42 4.99
C ALA A 163 -5.46 7.07 4.71
N ILE A 164 -6.37 7.50 5.59
CA ILE A 164 -7.82 7.32 5.37
C ILE A 164 -8.31 8.08 4.15
N LEU A 165 -7.86 9.33 3.95
CA LEU A 165 -8.18 10.10 2.77
C LEU A 165 -7.71 9.42 1.48
N ALA A 166 -6.53 8.81 1.48
CA ALA A 166 -6.05 8.02 0.36
C ALA A 166 -6.96 6.81 0.07
N GLY A 167 -7.39 6.09 1.11
CA GLY A 167 -8.42 5.06 0.97
C GLY A 167 -9.72 5.57 0.36
N VAL A 168 -10.21 6.73 0.80
CA VAL A 168 -11.41 7.38 0.25
C VAL A 168 -11.24 7.65 -1.24
N TYR A 169 -10.08 8.16 -1.66
CA TYR A 169 -9.80 8.43 -3.07
C TYR A 169 -9.67 7.17 -3.91
N VAL A 170 -9.15 6.06 -3.37
CA VAL A 170 -9.18 4.76 -4.06
C VAL A 170 -10.61 4.36 -4.41
N VAL A 171 -11.53 4.46 -3.45
CA VAL A 171 -12.95 4.14 -3.65
C VAL A 171 -13.61 5.09 -4.66
N ARG A 172 -13.37 6.40 -4.51
CA ARG A 172 -13.98 7.44 -5.36
C ARG A 172 -13.45 7.46 -6.79
N SER A 173 -12.18 7.08 -6.99
CA SER A 173 -11.58 6.99 -8.33
C SER A 173 -12.29 5.97 -9.23
N LYS A 174 -12.93 4.94 -8.63
CA LYS A 174 -13.54 3.81 -9.35
C LYS A 174 -12.60 3.19 -10.39
N LYS A 175 -11.29 3.13 -10.08
CA LYS A 175 -10.23 2.63 -10.96
C LYS A 175 -10.01 3.45 -12.25
N LYS A 176 -10.52 4.68 -12.32
CA LYS A 176 -10.25 5.60 -13.44
C LYS A 176 -8.89 6.26 -13.23
N LEU A 177 -7.95 6.00 -14.13
CA LEU A 177 -6.56 6.46 -14.02
C LEU A 177 -6.43 7.98 -13.93
N ASP A 178 -7.19 8.74 -14.73
CA ASP A 178 -7.17 10.22 -14.64
C ASP A 178 -7.60 10.72 -13.27
N GLN A 179 -8.62 10.11 -12.66
CA GLN A 179 -9.08 10.51 -11.32
C GLN A 179 -8.08 10.08 -10.24
N THR A 180 -7.54 8.87 -10.34
CA THR A 180 -6.45 8.40 -9.48
C THR A 180 -5.27 9.37 -9.52
N TYR A 181 -4.87 9.84 -10.71
CA TYR A 181 -3.81 10.81 -10.90
C TYR A 181 -4.10 12.13 -10.16
N GLN A 182 -5.28 12.72 -10.38
CA GLN A 182 -5.66 13.98 -9.73
C GLN A 182 -5.67 13.84 -8.19
N TYR A 183 -6.19 12.73 -7.67
CA TYR A 183 -6.17 12.46 -6.24
C TYR A 183 -4.76 12.23 -5.69
N LYS A 184 -3.90 11.53 -6.42
CA LYS A 184 -2.52 11.27 -6.02
C LYS A 184 -1.71 12.56 -5.91
N ILE A 185 -1.86 13.45 -6.89
CA ILE A 185 -1.26 14.80 -6.85
C ILE A 185 -1.81 15.62 -5.68
N LYS A 186 -3.13 15.59 -5.46
CA LYS A 186 -3.76 16.29 -4.35
C LYS A 186 -3.20 15.83 -3.00
N LEU A 187 -3.06 14.51 -2.80
CA LEU A 187 -2.47 13.93 -1.61
C LEU A 187 -0.99 14.30 -1.45
N ALA A 188 -0.20 14.28 -2.52
CA ALA A 188 1.19 14.69 -2.47
C ALA A 188 1.34 16.16 -2.05
N ARG A 189 0.49 17.05 -2.55
CA ARG A 189 0.44 18.47 -2.12
C ARG A 189 0.07 18.59 -0.65
N LEU A 190 -0.95 17.87 -0.19
CA LEU A 190 -1.34 17.86 1.23
C LEU A 190 -0.22 17.34 2.11
N LEU A 191 0.37 16.19 1.78
CA LEU A 191 1.50 15.58 2.48
C LEU A 191 2.65 16.57 2.65
N LEU A 192 3.02 17.25 1.56
CA LEU A 192 4.09 18.24 1.57
C LEU A 192 3.68 19.58 2.19
N SER A 193 2.39 19.87 2.37
CA SER A 193 1.99 21.08 3.13
C SER A 193 2.07 20.90 4.64
N LYS A 194 2.09 19.66 5.15
CA LYS A 194 2.12 19.37 6.59
C LYS A 194 3.53 19.50 7.15
N GLU A 195 3.61 19.87 8.42
CA GLU A 195 4.85 20.01 9.20
C GLU A 195 5.22 18.71 9.91
N TRP A 196 5.15 17.58 9.19
CA TRP A 196 5.55 16.28 9.73
C TRP A 196 7.04 16.01 9.52
N THR A 197 7.57 15.06 10.28
CA THR A 197 8.95 14.58 10.14
C THR A 197 9.17 13.98 8.75
N LYS A 198 10.43 13.98 8.27
CA LYS A 198 10.80 13.35 7.00
C LYS A 198 10.37 11.87 6.97
N GLU A 199 10.52 11.16 8.09
CA GLU A 199 10.12 9.76 8.22
C GLU A 199 8.60 9.57 8.04
N HIS A 200 7.76 10.39 8.68
CA HIS A 200 6.31 10.32 8.50
C HIS A 200 5.91 10.62 7.05
N ILE A 201 6.56 11.63 6.45
CA ILE A 201 6.32 12.00 5.06
C ILE A 201 6.66 10.82 4.13
N ASP A 202 7.82 10.19 4.31
CA ASP A 202 8.25 9.04 3.52
C ASP A 202 7.31 7.83 3.64
N LYS A 203 6.97 7.41 4.86
CA LYS A 203 6.08 6.27 5.08
C LYS A 203 4.68 6.49 4.48
N LEU A 204 4.09 7.68 4.68
CA LEU A 204 2.81 8.04 4.05
C LEU A 204 2.93 8.14 2.54
N PHE A 205 4.04 8.66 2.02
CA PHE A 205 4.26 8.71 0.57
C PHE A 205 4.28 7.31 -0.03
N ARG A 206 5.01 6.35 0.56
CA ARG A 206 5.04 4.96 0.09
C ARG A 206 3.64 4.35 0.09
N PHE A 207 2.86 4.58 1.14
CA PHE A 207 1.47 4.13 1.20
C PHE A 207 0.59 4.75 0.09
N ILE A 208 0.63 6.09 -0.05
CA ILE A 208 -0.12 6.82 -1.09
C ILE A 208 0.28 6.34 -2.48
N ASP A 209 1.58 6.20 -2.72
CA ASP A 209 2.11 5.84 -4.02
C ASP A 209 1.74 4.42 -4.42
N GLY A 210 1.77 3.50 -3.45
CA GLY A 210 1.36 2.11 -3.61
C GLY A 210 -0.15 1.93 -3.76
N ILE A 211 -0.97 2.67 -3.00
CA ILE A 211 -2.43 2.45 -2.98
C ILE A 211 -3.14 3.08 -4.18
N LEU A 212 -2.63 4.22 -4.67
CA LEU A 212 -3.10 4.93 -5.86
C LEU A 212 -2.14 4.71 -7.03
N ARG A 213 -2.14 3.49 -7.58
CA ARG A 213 -1.25 3.14 -8.70
C ARG A 213 -1.63 3.85 -10.00
N LEU A 214 -0.59 4.31 -10.69
CA LEU A 214 -0.63 4.89 -12.03
C LEU A 214 0.08 3.96 -13.01
N ASP A 215 -0.27 4.11 -14.28
CA ASP A 215 0.50 3.51 -15.38
C ASP A 215 1.80 4.30 -15.63
N GLU A 216 2.57 3.85 -16.61
CA GLU A 216 3.87 4.44 -16.92
C GLU A 216 3.75 5.93 -17.30
N ASP A 217 2.83 6.27 -18.21
CA ASP A 217 2.67 7.64 -18.71
C ASP A 217 2.27 8.62 -17.59
N LEU A 218 1.23 8.27 -16.82
CA LEU A 218 0.77 9.13 -15.72
C LEU A 218 1.73 9.11 -14.54
N GLY A 219 2.44 8.01 -14.31
CA GLY A 219 3.47 7.91 -13.28
C GLY A 219 4.66 8.82 -13.57
N LEU A 220 5.16 8.84 -14.80
CA LEU A 220 6.22 9.77 -15.22
C LEU A 220 5.77 11.22 -15.09
N LYS A 221 4.54 11.53 -15.50
CA LYS A 221 3.96 12.86 -15.31
C LYS A 221 3.84 13.24 -13.83
N PHE A 222 3.39 12.31 -12.99
CA PHE A 222 3.28 12.51 -11.54
C PHE A 222 4.65 12.80 -10.91
N LYS A 223 5.70 12.10 -11.35
CA LYS A 223 7.07 12.34 -10.86
C LYS A 223 7.56 13.75 -11.15
N LEU A 224 7.33 14.26 -12.36
CA LEU A 224 7.71 15.62 -12.73
C LEU A 224 7.01 16.65 -11.83
N GLU A 225 5.69 16.53 -11.64
CA GLU A 225 4.96 17.42 -10.73
C GLU A 225 5.43 17.28 -9.28
N LEU A 226 5.74 16.07 -8.83
CA LEU A 226 6.26 15.83 -7.48
C LEU A 226 7.63 16.48 -7.26
N ASP A 227 8.52 16.43 -8.25
CA ASP A 227 9.83 17.08 -8.18
C ASP A 227 9.70 18.60 -8.06
N GLU A 228 8.83 19.22 -8.86
CA GLU A 228 8.53 20.64 -8.76
C GLU A 228 7.99 21.03 -7.36
N LEU A 229 7.18 20.17 -6.75
CA LEU A 229 6.67 20.39 -5.39
C LEU A 229 7.78 20.29 -4.33
N LEU A 230 8.70 19.33 -4.48
CA LEU A 230 9.83 19.14 -3.57
C LEU A 230 10.84 20.29 -3.67
N GLU A 231 11.13 20.77 -4.87
CA GLU A 231 12.01 21.92 -5.09
C GLU A 231 11.47 23.18 -4.40
N LYS A 232 10.16 23.46 -4.53
CA LYS A 232 9.50 24.60 -3.87
C LYS A 232 9.56 24.54 -2.35
N LYS A 233 9.65 23.35 -1.75
CA LYS A 233 9.71 23.15 -0.31
C LYS A 233 11.14 23.21 0.26
N GLY A 234 12.16 23.46 -0.56
CA GLY A 234 13.54 23.68 -0.09
C GLY A 234 14.54 22.57 -0.42
N GLY A 235 14.25 21.72 -1.41
CA GLY A 235 15.26 20.88 -2.06
C GLY A 235 15.12 19.37 -1.83
N THR A 236 15.82 18.62 -2.68
CA THR A 236 15.77 17.16 -2.93
C THR A 236 16.11 16.24 -1.74
N ASP A 237 16.48 16.80 -0.58
CA ASP A 237 16.81 16.06 0.63
C ASP A 237 15.59 15.79 1.53
N MET A 238 14.43 15.49 0.95
CA MET A 238 13.29 15.00 1.75
C MET A 238 13.43 13.54 2.17
N GLY A 239 14.42 12.81 1.63
CA GLY A 239 14.67 11.42 1.98
C GLY A 239 13.56 10.45 1.56
N LEU A 240 12.74 10.82 0.56
CA LEU A 240 11.74 9.92 0.00
C LEU A 240 12.45 8.71 -0.59
N THR A 241 12.14 7.54 -0.04
CA THR A 241 12.69 6.28 -0.49
C THR A 241 11.75 5.68 -1.53
N TRP A 242 12.29 5.39 -2.70
CA TRP A 242 11.50 5.00 -3.86
C TRP A 242 11.39 3.48 -4.02
N ASP A 243 12.27 2.70 -3.41
CA ASP A 243 12.49 1.27 -3.65
C ASP A 243 11.22 0.39 -3.58
N LYS A 244 10.19 0.80 -2.83
CA LYS A 244 8.92 0.07 -2.67
C LYS A 244 7.68 0.81 -3.20
N THR A 245 7.88 1.74 -4.14
CA THR A 245 6.82 2.60 -4.69
C THR A 245 6.34 2.13 -6.07
N ASN A 246 5.12 2.51 -6.47
CA ASN A 246 4.62 2.32 -7.84
C ASN A 246 5.52 3.04 -8.85
N LEU A 247 6.08 4.19 -8.50
CA LEU A 247 7.07 4.88 -9.31
C LEU A 247 8.34 4.05 -9.54
N ALA A 248 8.92 3.42 -8.50
CA ALA A 248 10.10 2.59 -8.72
C ALA A 248 9.83 1.39 -9.62
N GLU A 249 8.65 0.77 -9.52
CA GLU A 249 8.27 -0.30 -10.45
C GLU A 249 8.21 0.20 -11.90
N ILE A 250 7.70 1.42 -12.12
CA ILE A 250 7.66 2.05 -13.44
C ILE A 250 9.09 2.26 -13.98
N TYR A 251 9.96 2.90 -13.21
CA TYR A 251 11.35 3.14 -13.61
C TYR A 251 12.13 1.85 -13.86
N TRP A 252 11.94 0.83 -13.01
CA TRP A 252 12.56 -0.48 -13.19
C TRP A 252 12.13 -1.14 -14.51
N ASN A 253 10.83 -1.12 -14.80
CA ASN A 253 10.30 -1.71 -16.03
C ASN A 253 10.79 -0.96 -17.28
N LYS A 254 10.84 0.37 -17.23
CA LYS A 254 11.38 1.20 -18.31
C LYS A 254 12.86 0.91 -18.56
N GLY A 255 13.70 0.95 -17.52
CA GLY A 255 15.13 0.63 -17.64
C GLY A 255 15.38 -0.80 -18.13
N LYS A 256 14.56 -1.77 -17.70
CA LYS A 256 14.62 -3.14 -18.22
C LYS A 256 14.24 -3.23 -19.70
N ALA A 257 13.25 -2.45 -20.14
CA ALA A 257 12.84 -2.40 -21.55
C ALA A 257 13.92 -1.76 -22.43
N GLU A 258 14.48 -0.64 -21.98
CA GLU A 258 15.58 0.07 -22.63
C GLU A 258 16.83 -0.82 -22.74
N GLY A 259 17.29 -1.41 -21.64
CA GLY A 259 18.46 -2.31 -21.65
C GLY A 259 18.26 -3.56 -22.52
N LYS A 260 17.02 -4.08 -22.62
CA LYS A 260 16.70 -5.17 -23.56
C LYS A 260 16.73 -4.72 -25.01
N ALA A 261 16.32 -3.49 -25.31
CA ALA A 261 16.38 -2.91 -26.65
C ALA A 261 17.83 -2.63 -27.06
N GLU A 262 18.62 -2.01 -26.18
CA GLU A 262 20.04 -1.75 -26.35
C GLU A 262 20.83 -3.05 -26.56
N GLY A 263 20.69 -4.04 -25.68
CA GLY A 263 21.39 -5.32 -25.83
C GLY A 263 21.01 -6.09 -27.11
N LYS A 264 19.77 -5.93 -27.61
CA LYS A 264 19.38 -6.47 -28.93
C LYS A 264 20.04 -5.71 -30.07
N ALA A 265 20.17 -4.39 -29.97
CA ALA A 265 20.81 -3.57 -30.98
C ALA A 265 22.33 -3.85 -31.02
N GLU A 266 22.99 -3.87 -29.86
CA GLU A 266 24.40 -4.22 -29.70
C GLU A 266 24.67 -5.63 -30.22
N GLY A 267 23.85 -6.62 -29.84
CA GLY A 267 24.01 -7.99 -30.35
C GLY A 267 23.87 -8.10 -31.88
N LYS A 268 22.99 -7.29 -32.50
CA LYS A 268 22.90 -7.22 -33.97
C LYS A 268 24.16 -6.63 -34.58
N ILE A 269 24.72 -5.58 -33.99
CA ILE A 269 25.96 -4.95 -34.43
C ILE A 269 27.14 -5.92 -34.30
N ASP A 270 27.26 -6.62 -33.17
CA ASP A 270 28.34 -7.59 -32.96
C ASP A 270 28.24 -8.77 -33.94
N ILE A 271 27.04 -9.29 -34.20
CA ILE A 271 26.83 -10.30 -35.24
C ILE A 271 27.21 -9.75 -36.61
N ALA A 272 26.82 -8.52 -36.94
CA ALA A 272 27.15 -7.89 -38.22
C ALA A 272 28.67 -7.75 -38.40
N LYS A 273 29.41 -7.31 -37.37
CA LYS A 273 30.88 -7.27 -37.37
C LYS A 273 31.50 -8.65 -37.58
N GLN A 274 31.03 -9.66 -36.86
CA GLN A 274 31.55 -11.03 -37.00
C GLN A 274 31.27 -11.62 -38.39
N MET A 275 30.12 -11.31 -39.00
CA MET A 275 29.82 -11.72 -40.37
C MET A 275 30.70 -10.98 -41.39
N LEU A 276 30.94 -9.69 -41.17
CA LEU A 276 31.83 -8.88 -42.00
C LEU A 276 33.26 -9.43 -41.98
N LEU A 277 33.80 -9.75 -40.80
CA LEU A 277 35.13 -10.37 -40.63
C LEU A 277 35.24 -11.74 -41.33
N LYS A 278 34.12 -12.48 -41.42
CA LYS A 278 34.05 -13.76 -42.13
C LYS A 278 33.84 -13.62 -43.64
N GLY A 279 33.78 -12.40 -44.17
CA GLY A 279 33.66 -12.13 -45.60
C GLY A 279 32.25 -12.27 -46.17
N TYR A 280 31.21 -12.19 -45.34
CA TYR A 280 29.83 -12.21 -45.83
C TYR A 280 29.52 -10.93 -46.64
N PRO A 281 28.74 -11.02 -47.74
CA PRO A 281 28.29 -9.83 -48.46
C PRO A 281 27.50 -8.87 -47.58
N ILE A 282 27.69 -7.57 -47.75
CA ILE A 282 27.01 -6.52 -46.96
C ILE A 282 25.48 -6.62 -47.10
N THR A 283 24.99 -7.01 -48.28
CA THR A 283 23.56 -7.26 -48.54
C THR A 283 22.99 -8.35 -47.65
N ASP A 284 23.74 -9.44 -47.47
CA ASP A 284 23.32 -10.59 -46.67
C ASP A 284 23.39 -10.28 -45.18
N ILE A 285 24.40 -9.49 -44.76
CA ILE A 285 24.52 -9.00 -43.38
C ILE A 285 23.33 -8.09 -43.05
N HIS A 286 22.97 -7.17 -43.94
CA HIS A 286 21.79 -6.32 -43.78
C HIS A 286 20.50 -7.14 -43.65
N GLU A 287 20.29 -8.12 -44.54
CA GLU A 287 19.09 -8.97 -44.54
C GLU A 287 18.98 -9.81 -43.25
N LEU A 288 20.09 -10.36 -42.76
CA LEU A 288 20.09 -11.27 -41.61
C LEU A 288 20.08 -10.56 -40.25
N THR A 289 20.69 -9.38 -40.15
CA THR A 289 20.80 -8.63 -38.87
C THR A 289 19.78 -7.49 -38.78
N GLY A 290 19.32 -6.98 -39.92
CA GLY A 290 18.50 -5.77 -40.03
C GLY A 290 19.28 -4.48 -39.71
N VAL A 291 20.61 -4.52 -39.63
CA VAL A 291 21.46 -3.33 -39.45
C VAL A 291 21.51 -2.56 -40.77
N PRO A 292 21.35 -1.22 -40.79
CA PRO A 292 21.39 -0.44 -42.03
C PRO A 292 22.71 -0.63 -42.81
N VAL A 293 22.62 -0.75 -44.14
CA VAL A 293 23.79 -0.90 -45.03
C VAL A 293 24.84 0.19 -44.79
N THR A 294 24.40 1.44 -44.60
CA THR A 294 25.27 2.60 -44.32
C THR A 294 26.05 2.48 -43.02
N GLU A 295 25.54 1.72 -42.05
CA GLU A 295 26.21 1.46 -40.78
C GLU A 295 27.23 0.32 -40.94
N ILE A 296 26.88 -0.73 -41.70
CA ILE A 296 27.77 -1.86 -42.00
C ILE A 296 28.97 -1.40 -42.84
N GLU A 297 28.77 -0.52 -43.83
CA GLU A 297 29.85 0.07 -44.63
C GLU A 297 30.82 0.88 -43.76
N LYS A 298 30.31 1.67 -42.81
CA LYS A 298 31.16 2.40 -41.85
C LYS A 298 31.96 1.45 -40.95
N MET A 299 31.38 0.31 -40.54
CA MET A 299 32.11 -0.70 -39.76
C MET A 299 33.28 -1.30 -40.56
N LYS A 300 33.09 -1.51 -41.87
CA LYS A 300 34.12 -2.02 -42.78
C LYS A 300 35.27 -1.03 -42.97
N ASP A 301 34.96 0.25 -43.10
CA ASP A 301 35.96 1.31 -43.28
C ASP A 301 36.77 1.61 -41.99
N GLN A 302 36.26 1.20 -40.81
CA GLN A 302 36.93 1.35 -39.52
C GLN A 302 37.84 0.16 -39.14
N GLU A 303 37.65 -1.01 -39.76
CA GLU A 303 38.48 -2.21 -39.55
C GLU A 303 39.52 -2.46 -40.67
N SER A 304 39.57 -1.58 -41.69
CA SER A 304 40.57 -1.60 -42.78
C SER A 304 41.80 -0.75 -42.47
#